data_AF-A0A2V9KJ97-F1
#
_entry.id   AF-A0A2V9KJ97-F1
#
_cell.length_a   1.000
_cell.length_b   1.000
_cell.length_c   1.000
_cell.angle_alpha   90.00
_cell.angle_beta   90.00
_cell.angle_gamma   90.00
#
_symmetry.space_group_name_H-M   'P 1'
#
loop_
_entity.id
_entity.type
_entity.pdbx_description
1 polymer ?
#
loop_
_entity_poly.entity_id
_entity_poly.type
_entity_poly.pdbx_seq_one_letter_code
_entity_poly.pdbx_strand_id
1 'polypeptide(L)'
;MGMKQLSLRGFDPELERRLRELARERGISLNKAALMLMCEGAGLAEARSRSNVVGDSLDHLIGSWSAKQERALLDAIEPMEAIDEELWR
;
A
#
# COMPACT_ATOMS: atom_id res chain seq x y z
N MET A 1 -13.39 19.68 -14.63
CA MET A 1 -12.82 20.58 -13.60
C MET A 1 -11.35 20.79 -13.91
N GLY A 2 -10.87 22.03 -13.98
CA GLY A 2 -9.47 22.33 -14.29
C GLY A 2 -8.52 21.94 -13.15
N MET A 3 -7.25 21.76 -13.47
CA MET A 3 -6.19 21.55 -12.48
C MET A 3 -6.14 22.75 -11.53
N LYS A 4 -6.37 22.50 -10.23
CA LYS A 4 -6.21 23.51 -9.18
C LYS A 4 -4.81 23.37 -8.59
N GLN A 5 -4.04 24.45 -8.65
CA GLN A 5 -2.68 24.51 -8.10
C GLN A 5 -2.67 25.45 -6.89
N LEU A 6 -2.04 25.00 -5.81
CA LEU A 6 -1.76 25.79 -4.61
C LEU A 6 -0.26 25.79 -4.37
N SER A 7 0.33 26.98 -4.22
CA SER A 7 1.74 27.13 -3.84
C SER A 7 1.81 27.57 -2.38
N LEU A 8 2.43 26.75 -1.54
CA LEU A 8 2.60 27.02 -0.10
C LEU A 8 3.87 27.83 0.13
N ARG A 9 3.78 28.90 0.91
CA ARG A 9 4.93 29.67 1.41
C ARG A 9 5.21 29.28 2.85
N GLY A 10 6.46 29.40 3.29
CA GLY A 10 6.87 29.00 4.64
C GLY A 10 6.98 27.49 4.82
N PHE A 11 7.22 26.75 3.73
CA PHE A 11 7.50 25.32 3.76
C PHE A 11 8.90 25.09 4.35
N ASP A 12 8.97 24.83 5.65
CA ASP A 12 10.22 24.68 6.35
C ASP A 12 10.86 23.30 6.14
N PRO A 13 12.18 23.15 6.38
CA PRO A 13 12.88 21.89 6.14
C PRO A 13 12.39 20.71 6.99
N GLU A 14 11.87 20.94 8.19
CA GLU A 14 11.34 19.87 9.05
C GLU A 14 10.02 19.36 8.50
N LEU A 15 9.12 20.25 8.06
CA LEU A 15 7.89 19.86 7.38
C LEU A 15 8.17 19.09 6.07
N GLU A 16 9.15 19.54 5.28
CA GLU A 16 9.59 18.82 4.09
C GLU A 16 10.08 17.40 4.40
N ARG A 17 10.95 17.28 5.41
CA ARG A 17 11.51 15.99 5.84
C ARG A 17 10.40 15.03 6.25
N ARG A 18 9.47 15.48 7.10
CA ARG A 18 8.33 14.67 7.56
C ARG A 18 7.43 14.21 6.42
N LEU A 19 7.15 15.09 5.45
CA LEU A 19 6.35 14.73 4.28
C LEU A 19 7.04 13.70 3.38
N ARG A 20 8.36 13.82 3.19
CA ARG A 20 9.14 12.84 2.41
C ARG A 20 9.22 11.49 3.12
N GLU A 21 9.33 11.47 4.44
CA GLU A 21 9.29 10.25 5.25
C GLU A 21 7.94 9.54 5.09
N LEU A 22 6.84 10.27 5.27
CA LEU A 22 5.49 9.73 5.07
C LEU A 22 5.27 9.20 3.65
N ALA A 23 5.75 9.94 2.64
CA ALA A 23 5.66 9.54 1.24
C ALA A 23 6.40 8.23 0.97
N ARG A 24 7.61 8.08 1.54
CA ARG A 24 8.42 6.86 1.44
C ARG A 24 7.77 5.69 2.17
N GLU A 25 7.34 5.89 3.42
CA GLU A 25 6.72 4.85 4.24
C GLU A 25 5.45 4.28 3.61
N ARG A 26 4.65 5.13 2.96
CA ARG A 26 3.40 4.73 2.32
C ARG A 26 3.51 4.45 0.81
N GLY A 27 4.68 4.58 0.22
CA GLY A 27 4.88 4.39 -1.22
C GLY A 27 4.05 5.35 -2.09
N ILE A 28 3.86 6.60 -1.66
CA ILE A 28 3.04 7.61 -2.36
C ILE A 28 3.86 8.83 -2.79
N SER A 29 3.33 9.63 -3.71
CA SER A 29 3.98 10.89 -4.11
C SER A 29 3.93 11.94 -2.99
N LEU A 30 4.90 12.86 -3.00
CA LEU A 30 4.97 13.96 -2.05
C LEU A 30 3.68 14.81 -2.02
N ASN A 31 3.10 15.09 -3.19
CA ASN A 31 1.83 15.81 -3.28
C ASN A 31 0.65 15.02 -2.68
N LYS A 32 0.64 13.69 -2.82
CA LYS A 32 -0.39 12.84 -2.21
C LYS A 32 -0.25 12.81 -0.68
N ALA A 33 0.98 12.76 -0.16
CA ALA A 33 1.25 12.89 1.27
C ALA A 33 0.80 14.27 1.82
N ALA A 34 1.13 15.36 1.11
CA ALA A 34 0.70 16.71 1.50
C ALA A 34 -0.82 16.85 1.51
N LEU A 35 -1.49 16.36 0.46
CA LEU A 35 -2.95 16.35 0.39
C LEU A 35 -3.62 15.52 1.49
N MET A 36 -3.01 14.40 1.88
CA MET A 36 -3.50 13.57 2.98
C MET A 36 -3.49 14.35 4.29
N LEU A 37 -2.35 14.93 4.67
CA LEU A 37 -2.24 15.71 5.90
C LEU A 37 -3.11 16.97 5.89
N MET A 38 -3.23 17.66 4.74
CA MET A 38 -4.14 18.81 4.62
C MET A 38 -5.61 18.41 4.79
N CYS A 39 -6.03 17.27 4.22
CA CYS A 39 -7.38 16.75 4.43
C CYS A 39 -7.60 16.34 5.89
N GLU A 40 -6.64 15.68 6.52
CA GLU A 40 -6.71 15.30 7.94
C GLU A 40 -6.83 16.53 8.84
N GLY A 41 -5.95 17.53 8.68
CA GLY A 41 -6.01 18.77 9.46
C GLY A 41 -7.28 19.59 9.22
N ALA A 42 -7.92 19.45 8.05
CA ALA A 42 -9.19 20.09 7.74
C ALA A 42 -10.42 19.27 8.19
N GLY A 43 -10.24 18.12 8.85
CA GLY A 43 -11.33 17.22 9.27
C GLY A 43 -12.01 16.47 8.12
N LEU A 44 -11.35 16.34 6.97
CA LEU A 44 -11.86 15.71 5.74
C LEU A 44 -11.34 14.28 5.53
N ALA A 45 -10.69 13.68 6.53
CA ALA A 45 -10.03 12.37 6.43
C ALA A 45 -11.01 11.22 6.10
N GLU A 46 -12.23 11.27 6.63
CA GLU A 46 -13.24 10.20 6.48
C GLU A 46 -13.73 10.03 5.03
N ALA A 47 -13.61 11.07 4.20
CA ALA A 47 -14.09 11.00 2.82
C ALA A 47 -13.11 10.28 1.86
N ARG A 48 -11.84 10.10 2.25
CA ARG A 48 -10.78 9.58 1.37
C ARG A 48 -10.24 8.19 1.73
N SER A 49 -10.49 7.69 2.95
CA SER A 49 -10.02 6.37 3.36
C SER A 49 -10.80 5.19 2.78
N ARG A 50 -11.77 5.44 1.89
CA ARG A 50 -12.52 4.38 1.20
C ARG A 50 -11.82 3.79 -0.02
N SER A 51 -10.58 4.18 -0.34
CA SER A 51 -9.77 3.30 -1.20
C SER A 51 -9.52 2.02 -0.41
N ASN A 52 -9.51 0.88 -1.08
CA ASN A 52 -9.52 -0.45 -0.47
C ASN A 52 -8.24 -0.72 0.34
N VAL A 53 -8.08 -0.12 1.52
CA VAL A 53 -6.81 -0.05 2.30
C VAL A 53 -6.22 -1.44 2.53
N VAL A 54 -7.08 -2.45 2.74
CA VAL A 54 -6.66 -3.83 2.90
C VAL A 54 -6.12 -4.39 1.59
N GLY A 55 -6.83 -4.22 0.47
CA GLY A 55 -6.37 -4.65 -0.85
C GLY A 55 -5.06 -3.98 -1.26
N ASP A 56 -5.01 -2.65 -1.20
CA ASP A 56 -3.84 -1.85 -1.58
C ASP A 56 -2.58 -2.22 -0.75
N SER A 57 -2.76 -2.64 0.51
CA SER A 57 -1.65 -3.09 1.37
C SER A 57 -1.04 -4.43 0.94
N LEU A 58 -1.76 -5.24 0.17
CA LEU A 58 -1.30 -6.54 -0.32
C LEU A 58 -0.67 -6.46 -1.71
N ASP A 59 -0.78 -5.32 -2.42
CA ASP A 59 -0.29 -5.17 -3.79
C ASP A 59 1.20 -5.51 -3.95
N HIS A 60 2.01 -5.19 -2.94
CA HIS A 60 3.45 -5.48 -2.95
C HIS A 60 3.78 -6.99 -2.93
N LEU A 61 2.82 -7.85 -2.57
CA LEU A 61 2.98 -9.29 -2.58
C LEU A 61 2.73 -9.89 -3.97
N ILE A 62 1.98 -9.20 -4.83
CA ILE A 62 1.57 -9.70 -6.15
C ILE A 62 2.79 -9.81 -7.06
N GLY A 63 3.06 -11.01 -7.57
CA GLY A 63 4.17 -11.26 -8.50
C GLY A 63 5.57 -11.08 -7.91
N SER A 64 5.69 -11.05 -6.58
CA SER A 64 6.96 -10.80 -5.88
C SER A 64 7.85 -12.05 -5.71
N TRP A 65 7.37 -13.22 -6.13
CA TRP A 65 8.04 -14.49 -5.89
C TRP A 65 9.17 -14.75 -6.88
N SER A 66 10.34 -15.11 -6.36
CA SER A 66 11.40 -15.70 -7.18
C SER A 66 11.11 -17.15 -7.51
N ALA A 67 11.69 -17.65 -8.60
CA ALA A 67 11.57 -19.07 -8.99
C ALA A 67 12.03 -20.04 -7.87
N LYS A 68 12.97 -19.61 -7.01
CA LYS A 68 13.41 -20.41 -5.86
C LYS A 68 12.31 -20.50 -4.79
N GLN A 69 11.63 -19.40 -4.49
CA GLN A 69 10.53 -19.36 -3.52
C GLN A 69 9.32 -20.16 -4.02
N GLU A 70 9.01 -20.05 -5.32
CA GLU A 70 7.99 -20.85 -5.98
C GLU A 70 8.28 -22.35 -5.81
N ARG A 71 9.48 -22.80 -6.18
CA ARG A 71 9.89 -24.21 -6.04
C ARG A 71 9.75 -24.69 -4.59
N ALA A 72 10.26 -23.91 -3.63
CA ALA A 72 10.22 -24.28 -2.23
C ALA A 72 8.79 -24.41 -1.67
N LEU A 73 7.84 -23.59 -2.13
CA LEU A 73 6.43 -23.74 -1.75
C LEU A 73 5.84 -25.00 -2.36
N LEU A 74 6.01 -25.21 -3.66
CA LEU A 74 5.43 -26.36 -4.37
C LEU A 74 5.90 -27.68 -3.75
N ASP A 75 7.20 -27.79 -3.46
CA ASP A 75 7.76 -28.98 -2.81
C ASP A 75 7.20 -29.16 -1.38
N ALA A 76 6.89 -28.07 -0.68
CA ALA A 76 6.35 -28.14 0.70
C ALA A 76 4.86 -28.53 0.73
N ILE A 77 4.08 -28.18 -0.29
CA ILE A 77 2.64 -28.48 -0.34
C ILE A 77 2.32 -29.79 -1.08
N GLU A 78 3.27 -30.38 -1.80
CA GLU A 78 3.11 -31.65 -2.53
C GLU A 78 2.42 -32.76 -1.69
N PRO A 79 2.76 -32.98 -0.41
CA PRO A 79 2.08 -34.01 0.39
C PRO A 79 0.60 -33.71 0.68
N MET A 80 0.19 -32.44 0.61
CA MET A 80 -1.17 -31.97 0.87
C MET A 80 -2.06 -32.05 -0.38
N GLU A 81 -1.47 -32.23 -1.57
CA GLU A 81 -2.21 -32.40 -2.83
C GLU A 81 -2.66 -33.85 -3.05
N ALA A 82 -2.17 -34.79 -2.24
CA ALA A 82 -2.64 -36.16 -2.26
C ALA A 82 -4.11 -36.23 -1.82
N ILE A 83 -4.95 -36.70 -2.73
CA ILE A 83 -6.37 -36.94 -2.48
C ILE A 83 -6.52 -38.12 -1.52
N ASP A 84 -7.00 -37.85 -0.32
CA ASP A 84 -7.46 -38.89 0.60
C ASP A 84 -8.90 -39.29 0.24
N GLU A 85 -9.06 -40.45 -0.40
CA GLU A 85 -10.35 -40.98 -0.82
C GLU A 85 -11.30 -41.28 0.35
N GLU A 86 -10.80 -41.49 1.57
CA GLU A 86 -11.65 -41.71 2.74
C GLU A 86 -12.26 -40.41 3.27
N LEU A 87 -11.54 -39.28 3.12
CA LEU A 87 -12.04 -37.94 3.48
C LEU A 87 -13.04 -37.37 2.45
N TRP A 88 -13.14 -37.97 1.26
CA TRP A 88 -13.97 -37.48 0.15
C TRP A 88 -15.26 -38.29 -0.12
N ARG A 89 -15.62 -39.22 0.78
CA ARG A 89 -16.90 -39.97 0.72
C ARG A 89 -18.07 -39.19 1.30
#